data_AF-A0A536G0R5-F1
#
_entry.id   AF-A0A536G0R5-F1
#
_cell.length_a   1.000
_cell.length_b   1.000
_cell.length_c   1.000
_cell.angle_alpha   90.00
_cell.angle_beta   90.00
_cell.angle_gamma   90.00
#
_symmetry.space_group_name_H-M   'P 1'
#
loop_
_entity.id
_entity.type
_entity.pdbx_description
1 polymer ?
#
loop_
_entity_poly.entity_id
_entity_poly.type
_entity_poly.pdbx_seq_one_letter_code
_entity_poly.pdbx_strand_id
1 'polypeptide(L)'
;MTAPSSRPRGTRDPYGIGPVTTFVWPAIAVVVLVAIAYITVGLWNFQLPFVRSGGNGGNNPNGQGTAATPAPSNVVVVEPDVSFPGSIVYSKGGNIWIQAGISVRQLTDGGSDTMPAFSPDGQWVYFIRVTEGRGKFPSGGTGQRTWYDLETPALMRVKPDGSGTQRLLNGRYLQSNSTWFFWMRQPTPTPDGKAVVLVTDGPSPLQSDVVLKRFTIATKQLTTLNLSESGDLGQQDPAWRQDGKVLLYVRNGREGSLGAPQIFRYDPTAKRTSPFTGPGYLAPAFSPDGRWVAATKSDAFGTDVVILDGQGKEVLRVSDDHHSFSPVWSPAGNAIAFLHLVGKIVDLQMATLDASTGHWTVTKTIDLTKVSDLDGASRPSWFIPASELPAPSTVPGSAGSAAPASSGSAAP
;
A
#
# COMPACT_ATOMS: atom_id res chain seq x y z
N MET A 1 57.52 -15.32 -74.43
CA MET A 1 57.49 -15.35 -72.95
C MET A 1 57.85 -13.98 -72.43
N THR A 2 57.24 -13.59 -71.31
CA THR A 2 57.13 -12.27 -70.64
C THR A 2 56.15 -11.26 -71.28
N ALA A 3 55.12 -10.94 -70.50
CA ALA A 3 53.98 -10.10 -70.84
C ALA A 3 54.18 -8.65 -70.37
N PRO A 4 53.59 -7.66 -71.05
CA PRO A 4 53.30 -6.37 -70.46
C PRO A 4 51.82 -6.22 -70.11
N SER A 5 51.61 -5.72 -68.89
CA SER A 5 50.36 -5.34 -68.24
C SER A 5 49.48 -4.40 -69.07
N SER A 6 48.19 -4.72 -69.19
CA SER A 6 47.16 -3.76 -69.55
C SER A 6 45.93 -3.90 -68.62
N ARG A 7 45.46 -2.74 -68.15
CA ARG A 7 44.57 -2.49 -67.02
C ARG A 7 43.15 -3.08 -67.18
N PRO A 8 42.47 -3.53 -66.11
CA PRO A 8 41.03 -3.74 -66.14
C PRO A 8 40.28 -2.40 -66.25
N ARG A 9 39.24 -2.41 -67.09
CA ARG A 9 38.32 -1.29 -67.34
C ARG A 9 37.61 -0.86 -66.05
N GLY A 10 37.53 0.46 -65.83
CA GLY A 10 36.83 1.05 -64.72
C GLY A 10 35.35 0.68 -64.69
N THR A 11 34.87 0.28 -63.53
CA THR A 11 33.46 0.19 -63.19
C THR A 11 32.84 1.59 -63.28
N ARG A 12 31.89 1.76 -64.21
CA ARG A 12 30.99 2.91 -64.22
C ARG A 12 30.06 2.81 -63.02
N ASP A 13 30.11 3.81 -62.16
CA ASP A 13 29.11 4.06 -61.11
C ASP A 13 27.74 4.31 -61.78
N PRO A 14 26.75 3.42 -61.62
CA PRO A 14 25.45 3.57 -62.26
C PRO A 14 24.56 4.64 -61.62
N TYR A 15 24.96 5.23 -60.49
CA TYR A 15 24.11 6.13 -59.70
C TYR A 15 24.75 7.51 -59.41
N GLY A 16 25.96 7.77 -59.86
CA GLY A 16 26.56 9.12 -59.86
C GLY A 16 26.71 9.74 -58.47
N ILE A 17 26.93 8.93 -57.44
CA ILE A 17 27.05 9.40 -56.06
C ILE A 17 28.54 9.31 -55.69
N GLY A 18 29.25 10.43 -55.89
CA GLY A 18 30.65 10.58 -55.49
C GLY A 18 30.90 10.34 -53.99
N PRO A 19 32.16 10.38 -53.53
CA PRO A 19 32.60 9.84 -52.23
C PRO A 19 32.23 10.71 -51.01
N VAL A 20 31.11 11.42 -51.04
CA VAL A 20 30.68 12.36 -49.99
C VAL A 20 29.72 11.71 -48.97
N THR A 21 29.31 10.46 -49.14
CA THR A 21 28.33 9.80 -48.26
C THR A 21 28.94 9.02 -47.09
N THR A 22 30.26 8.83 -47.03
CA THR A 22 30.89 7.97 -46.01
C THR A 22 31.10 8.65 -44.64
N PHE A 23 30.95 9.98 -44.55
CA PHE A 23 31.16 10.73 -43.29
C PHE A 23 29.91 11.41 -42.73
N VAL A 24 28.84 11.54 -43.52
CA VAL A 24 27.61 12.22 -43.06
C VAL A 24 26.79 11.31 -42.16
N TRP A 25 26.71 10.02 -42.48
CA TRP A 25 25.93 9.06 -41.70
C TRP A 25 26.48 8.77 -40.29
N PRO A 26 27.80 8.59 -40.08
CA PRO A 26 28.36 8.46 -38.74
C PRO A 26 28.18 9.72 -37.90
N ALA A 27 28.30 10.92 -38.49
CA ALA A 27 28.12 12.18 -37.77
C ALA A 27 26.66 12.37 -37.33
N ILE A 28 25.69 12.09 -38.20
CA ILE A 28 24.26 12.10 -37.84
C ILE A 28 23.96 11.05 -36.76
N ALA A 29 24.52 9.85 -36.86
CA ALA A 29 24.34 8.80 -35.85
C ALA A 29 24.90 9.23 -34.48
N VAL A 30 26.06 9.88 -34.42
CA VAL A 30 26.63 10.43 -33.18
C VAL A 30 25.74 11.54 -32.61
N VAL A 31 25.24 12.46 -33.44
CA VAL A 31 24.34 13.53 -32.99
C VAL A 31 23.02 12.96 -32.44
N VAL A 32 22.45 11.95 -33.10
CA VAL A 32 21.24 11.26 -32.63
C VAL A 32 21.51 10.50 -31.33
N LEU A 33 22.64 9.82 -31.20
CA LEU A 33 23.00 9.11 -29.96
C LEU A 33 23.26 10.06 -28.80
N VAL A 34 23.87 11.23 -29.04
CA VAL A 34 24.06 12.28 -28.03
C VAL A 34 22.71 12.89 -27.63
N ALA A 35 21.79 13.10 -28.58
CA ALA A 35 20.44 13.57 -28.29
C ALA A 35 19.64 12.54 -27.47
N ILE A 36 19.73 11.26 -27.80
CA ILE A 36 19.12 10.16 -27.02
C ILE A 36 19.75 10.09 -25.63
N ALA A 37 21.07 10.18 -25.50
CA ALA A 37 21.74 10.20 -24.19
C ALA A 37 21.31 11.41 -23.35
N TYR A 38 21.20 12.59 -23.95
CA TYR A 38 20.71 13.80 -23.28
C TYR A 38 19.25 13.67 -22.82
N ILE A 39 18.37 13.13 -23.66
CA ILE A 39 16.97 12.84 -23.31
C ILE A 39 16.90 11.78 -22.19
N THR A 40 17.75 10.75 -22.26
CA THR A 40 17.79 9.67 -21.26
C THR A 40 18.26 10.18 -19.90
N VAL A 41 19.29 11.04 -19.87
CA VAL A 41 19.76 11.70 -18.63
C VAL A 41 18.73 12.70 -18.10
N GLY A 42 18.04 13.43 -18.98
CA GLY A 42 16.92 14.32 -18.59
C GLY A 42 15.76 13.56 -17.96
N LEU A 43 15.38 12.41 -18.53
CA LEU A 43 14.34 11.52 -18.00
C LEU A 43 14.71 10.92 -16.64
N TRP A 44 15.98 10.56 -16.42
CA TRP A 44 16.49 10.09 -15.12
C TRP A 44 16.44 11.17 -14.03
N ASN A 45 16.50 12.45 -14.41
CA ASN A 45 16.40 13.60 -13.51
C ASN A 45 15.00 14.24 -13.49
N PHE A 46 13.97 13.55 -14.00
CA PHE A 46 12.58 14.05 -14.10
C PHE A 46 12.41 15.37 -14.87
N GLN A 47 13.34 15.75 -15.73
CA GLN A 47 13.24 16.94 -16.59
C GLN A 47 12.95 16.52 -18.04
N LEU A 48 11.73 16.77 -18.52
CA LEU A 48 11.35 16.55 -19.92
C LEU A 48 11.81 17.74 -20.78
N PRO A 49 12.61 17.52 -21.85
CA PRO A 49 13.24 18.61 -22.62
C PRO A 49 12.28 19.46 -23.46
N PHE A 50 10.98 19.16 -23.47
CA PHE A 50 9.95 19.94 -24.19
C PHE A 50 8.79 20.41 -23.32
N VAL A 51 8.86 20.25 -22.00
CA VAL A 51 7.88 20.84 -21.08
C VAL A 51 8.52 22.08 -20.46
N ARG A 52 8.18 23.25 -21.01
CA ARG A 52 8.44 24.51 -20.30
C ARG A 52 7.67 24.44 -18.99
N SER A 53 8.42 24.51 -17.88
CA SER A 53 7.93 24.77 -16.53
C SER A 53 6.83 25.84 -16.56
N GLY A 54 5.60 25.43 -16.27
CA GLY A 54 4.42 26.29 -16.25
C GLY A 54 4.47 27.21 -15.03
N GLY A 55 5.17 28.33 -15.17
CA GLY A 55 5.01 29.49 -14.30
C GLY A 55 3.61 30.09 -14.47
N ASN A 56 3.04 30.48 -13.34
CA ASN A 56 1.74 31.14 -13.22
C ASN A 56 1.70 32.46 -14.02
N GLY A 57 0.71 32.62 -14.90
CA GLY A 57 0.33 33.90 -15.50
C GLY A 57 0.21 33.91 -17.03
N GLY A 58 -1.00 34.22 -17.53
CA GLY A 58 -1.18 34.76 -18.88
C GLY A 58 -2.40 34.26 -19.65
N ASN A 59 -3.43 35.10 -19.69
CA ASN A 59 -4.59 35.07 -20.56
C ASN A 59 -4.23 34.78 -22.03
N ASN A 60 -4.99 33.93 -22.74
CA ASN A 60 -5.09 34.01 -24.21
C ASN A 60 -6.50 33.60 -24.68
N PRO A 61 -7.19 34.38 -25.54
CA PRO A 61 -8.65 34.33 -25.69
C PRO A 61 -9.19 33.46 -26.83
N ASN A 62 -8.38 32.63 -27.50
CA ASN A 62 -8.86 31.85 -28.65
C ASN A 62 -8.68 30.34 -28.40
N GLY A 63 -9.80 29.70 -28.05
CA GLY A 63 -9.89 28.28 -27.76
C GLY A 63 -9.68 27.40 -28.99
N GLN A 64 -8.74 26.46 -28.86
CA GLN A 64 -8.86 25.06 -29.26
C GLN A 64 -7.58 24.34 -28.81
N GLY A 65 -7.63 23.78 -27.61
CA GLY A 65 -6.61 22.89 -27.06
C GLY A 65 -7.27 21.60 -26.60
N THR A 66 -6.64 20.47 -26.89
CA THR A 66 -7.01 19.13 -26.41
C THR A 66 -7.36 19.18 -24.92
N ALA A 67 -8.50 18.58 -24.54
CA ALA A 67 -8.98 18.55 -23.17
C ALA A 67 -7.84 18.13 -22.23
N ALA A 68 -7.43 19.06 -21.36
CA ALA A 68 -6.48 18.75 -20.30
C ALA A 68 -7.07 17.63 -19.46
N THR A 69 -6.29 16.58 -19.18
CA THR A 69 -6.59 15.67 -18.08
C THR A 69 -6.84 16.55 -16.84
N PRO A 70 -7.98 16.41 -16.15
CA PRO A 70 -8.26 17.21 -14.96
C PRO A 70 -7.05 17.14 -14.02
N ALA A 71 -6.56 18.30 -13.58
CA ALA A 71 -5.57 18.32 -12.51
C ALA A 71 -6.19 17.60 -11.30
N PRO A 72 -5.44 16.73 -10.60
CA PRO A 72 -5.96 16.06 -9.42
C PRO A 72 -6.47 17.10 -8.42
N SER A 73 -7.69 16.88 -7.92
CA SER A 73 -8.35 17.84 -7.03
C SER A 73 -7.59 17.92 -5.71
N ASN A 74 -7.41 19.12 -5.16
CA ASN A 74 -6.92 19.28 -3.78
C ASN A 74 -7.98 18.84 -2.75
N VAL A 75 -9.24 18.73 -3.17
CA VAL A 75 -10.39 18.26 -2.38
C VAL A 75 -10.70 16.80 -2.74
N VAL A 76 -11.16 16.02 -1.77
CA VAL A 76 -11.76 14.71 -2.08
C VAL A 76 -13.13 14.95 -2.72
N VAL A 77 -13.33 14.41 -3.92
CA VAL A 77 -14.62 14.48 -4.61
C VAL A 77 -15.35 13.17 -4.38
N VAL A 78 -16.51 13.27 -3.71
CA VAL A 78 -17.38 12.14 -3.41
C VAL A 78 -18.55 12.10 -4.38
N GLU A 79 -18.94 10.91 -4.79
CA GLU A 79 -20.14 10.70 -5.60
C GLU A 79 -21.41 11.02 -4.77
N PRO A 80 -22.39 11.76 -5.34
CA PRO A 80 -23.44 12.44 -4.58
C PRO A 80 -24.48 11.49 -3.94
N ASP A 81 -24.55 10.24 -4.37
CA ASP A 81 -25.53 9.25 -3.91
C ASP A 81 -24.91 8.11 -3.08
N VAL A 82 -23.67 8.31 -2.61
CA VAL A 82 -22.95 7.31 -1.80
C VAL A 82 -23.51 7.27 -0.38
N SER A 83 -23.94 6.08 0.03
CA SER A 83 -24.34 5.79 1.40
C SER A 83 -23.77 4.46 1.85
N PHE A 84 -23.11 4.46 3.01
CA PHE A 84 -22.59 3.27 3.68
C PHE A 84 -22.53 3.55 5.20
N PRO A 85 -22.67 2.52 6.05
CA PRO A 85 -22.62 2.69 7.51
C PRO A 85 -21.21 3.05 8.00
N GLY A 86 -21.13 3.81 9.10
CA GLY A 86 -19.87 4.18 9.73
C GLY A 86 -18.99 5.11 8.89
N SER A 87 -17.69 4.86 8.90
CA SER A 87 -16.70 5.72 8.25
C SER A 87 -15.48 4.96 7.74
N ILE A 88 -14.91 5.44 6.63
CA ILE A 88 -13.65 4.96 6.07
C ILE A 88 -12.60 6.05 6.20
N VAL A 89 -11.41 5.68 6.67
CA VAL A 89 -10.22 6.56 6.64
C VAL A 89 -9.27 6.14 5.54
N TYR A 90 -8.64 7.13 4.91
CA TYR A 90 -7.66 6.98 3.84
C TYR A 90 -6.70 8.19 3.84
N SER A 91 -5.60 8.11 3.08
CA SER A 91 -4.70 9.25 2.90
C SER A 91 -4.74 9.83 1.50
N LYS A 92 -4.56 11.15 1.41
CA LYS A 92 -4.47 11.91 0.15
C LYS A 92 -3.55 13.10 0.35
N GLY A 93 -2.55 13.23 -0.53
CA GLY A 93 -1.58 14.32 -0.48
C GLY A 93 -0.83 14.35 0.84
N GLY A 94 -0.54 13.18 1.42
CA GLY A 94 0.12 13.05 2.72
C GLY A 94 -0.72 13.56 3.90
N ASN A 95 -2.04 13.49 3.79
CA ASN A 95 -2.94 13.88 4.88
C ASN A 95 -3.96 12.79 5.13
N ILE A 96 -4.39 12.63 6.37
CA ILE A 96 -5.43 11.66 6.73
C ILE A 96 -6.80 12.29 6.54
N TRP A 97 -7.68 11.58 5.84
CA TRP A 97 -9.06 11.96 5.59
C TRP A 97 -10.00 10.90 6.15
N ILE A 98 -11.20 11.33 6.53
CA ILE A 98 -12.30 10.46 6.97
C ILE A 98 -13.55 10.77 6.13
N GLN A 99 -14.23 9.72 5.68
CA GLN A 99 -15.47 9.79 4.90
C GLN A 99 -16.58 8.99 5.57
N ALA A 100 -17.77 9.59 5.67
CA ALA A 100 -19.02 8.98 6.12
C ALA A 100 -20.12 9.30 5.10
N GLY A 101 -20.46 8.34 4.24
CA GLY A 101 -21.31 8.58 3.07
C GLY A 101 -20.72 9.69 2.19
N ILE A 102 -21.48 10.77 2.02
CA ILE A 102 -21.07 11.98 1.28
C ILE A 102 -20.24 12.98 2.10
N SER A 103 -20.16 12.82 3.42
CA SER A 103 -19.44 13.75 4.29
C SER A 103 -17.96 13.38 4.34
N VAL A 104 -17.10 14.33 4.00
CA VAL A 104 -15.63 14.16 4.06
C VAL A 104 -14.99 15.23 4.93
N ARG A 105 -14.02 14.84 5.74
CA ARG A 105 -13.21 15.74 6.55
C ARG A 105 -11.73 15.35 6.52
N GLN A 106 -10.88 16.35 6.41
CA GLN A 106 -9.45 16.21 6.64
C GLN A 106 -9.13 16.20 8.15
N LEU A 107 -8.39 15.20 8.62
CA LEU A 107 -7.98 15.04 10.02
C LEU A 107 -6.58 15.59 10.31
N THR A 108 -5.71 15.63 9.30
CA THR A 108 -4.34 16.15 9.43
C THR A 108 -3.98 17.02 8.23
N ASP A 109 -3.07 17.98 8.41
CA ASP A 109 -2.71 19.01 7.43
C ASP A 109 -1.20 19.15 7.19
N GLY A 110 -0.42 18.18 7.67
CA GLY A 110 1.05 18.21 7.62
C GLY A 110 1.67 17.78 6.29
N GLY A 111 0.92 17.13 5.40
CA GLY A 111 1.41 16.71 4.07
C GLY A 111 2.37 15.52 4.06
N SER A 112 2.52 14.81 5.17
CA SER A 112 3.44 13.66 5.29
C SER A 112 2.89 12.48 6.13
N ASP A 113 1.57 12.39 6.24
CA ASP A 113 0.83 11.36 6.95
C ASP A 113 0.24 10.31 6.00
N THR A 114 0.42 9.03 6.33
CA THR A 114 -0.02 7.91 5.49
C THR A 114 -0.40 6.67 6.31
N MET A 115 -0.97 5.67 5.63
CA MET A 115 -1.33 4.36 6.17
C MET A 115 -2.24 4.43 7.42
N PRO A 116 -3.39 5.11 7.37
CA PRO A 116 -4.31 5.18 8.50
C PRO A 116 -4.92 3.84 8.89
N ALA A 117 -5.18 3.65 10.18
CA ALA A 117 -5.92 2.50 10.71
C ALA A 117 -6.75 2.90 11.94
N PHE A 118 -8.04 2.52 11.95
CA PHE A 118 -8.87 2.70 13.14
C PHE A 118 -8.42 1.82 14.31
N SER A 119 -8.55 2.33 15.53
CA SER A 119 -8.58 1.48 16.73
C SER A 119 -9.82 0.59 16.74
N PRO A 120 -9.78 -0.58 17.42
CA PRO A 120 -10.94 -1.48 17.47
C PRO A 120 -12.20 -0.86 18.08
N ASP A 121 -12.04 0.11 18.99
CA ASP A 121 -13.12 0.86 19.63
C ASP A 121 -13.52 2.13 18.86
N GLY A 122 -12.85 2.43 17.73
CA GLY A 122 -13.08 3.63 16.93
C GLY A 122 -12.67 4.95 17.58
N GLN A 123 -12.04 4.94 18.77
CA GLN A 123 -11.65 6.18 19.46
C GLN A 123 -10.42 6.86 18.85
N TRP A 124 -9.63 6.16 18.05
CA TRP A 124 -8.38 6.65 17.47
C TRP A 124 -8.23 6.22 16.02
N VAL A 125 -7.56 7.06 15.24
CA VAL A 125 -6.99 6.74 13.94
C VAL A 125 -5.48 6.79 14.11
N TYR A 126 -4.81 5.64 13.95
CA TYR A 126 -3.36 5.52 13.91
C TYR A 126 -2.86 5.82 12.51
N PHE A 127 -1.66 6.37 12.37
CA PHE A 127 -1.03 6.64 11.07
C PHE A 127 0.48 6.78 11.22
N ILE A 128 1.19 6.79 10.09
CA ILE A 128 2.63 7.06 10.04
C ILE A 128 2.84 8.48 9.54
N ARG A 129 3.59 9.28 10.31
CA ARG A 129 4.06 10.60 9.89
C ARG A 129 5.53 10.53 9.53
N VAL A 130 5.91 11.00 8.35
CA VAL A 130 7.30 11.18 7.96
C VAL A 130 7.70 12.64 8.19
N THR A 131 8.75 12.89 8.95
CA THR A 131 9.24 14.25 9.20
C THR A 131 10.59 14.44 8.54
N GLU A 132 10.67 15.42 7.65
CA GLU A 132 11.94 15.91 7.10
C GLU A 132 12.73 16.65 8.18
N GLY A 133 14.04 16.48 8.16
CA GLY A 133 14.93 17.26 9.00
C GLY A 133 16.38 16.89 8.76
N ARG A 134 17.28 17.50 9.54
CA ARG A 134 18.72 17.24 9.42
C ARG A 134 19.21 16.36 10.55
N GLY A 135 20.17 15.49 10.27
CA GLY A 135 20.87 14.72 11.29
C GLY A 135 22.31 14.43 10.93
N LYS A 136 23.14 14.26 11.97
CA LYS A 136 24.56 13.94 11.82
C LYS A 136 24.74 12.44 11.73
N PHE A 137 25.18 11.91 10.59
CA PHE A 137 25.53 10.50 10.46
C PHE A 137 27.05 10.33 10.49
N PRO A 138 27.56 9.19 11.03
CA PRO A 138 28.97 8.85 10.87
C PRO A 138 29.32 8.76 9.38
N SER A 139 30.38 9.43 8.96
CA SER A 139 30.90 9.33 7.60
C SER A 139 32.42 9.45 7.62
N GLY A 140 33.14 8.78 6.72
CA GLY A 140 34.55 9.10 6.46
C GLY A 140 35.59 8.68 7.52
N GLY A 141 35.31 7.67 8.34
CA GLY A 141 36.27 7.13 9.32
C GLY A 141 35.93 7.47 10.78
N THR A 142 36.88 7.26 11.70
CA THR A 142 36.64 7.41 13.15
C THR A 142 36.40 8.86 13.55
N GLY A 143 35.22 9.15 14.09
CA GLY A 143 34.88 10.42 14.72
C GLY A 143 34.32 11.50 13.78
N GLN A 144 34.49 11.36 12.46
CA GLN A 144 33.87 12.25 11.48
C GLN A 144 32.35 12.03 11.38
N ARG A 145 31.60 13.13 11.31
CA ARG A 145 30.15 13.13 11.18
C ARG A 145 29.72 14.19 10.18
N THR A 146 28.89 13.79 9.23
CA THR A 146 28.37 14.68 8.18
C THR A 146 26.88 14.86 8.38
N TRP A 147 26.39 16.06 8.05
CA TRP A 147 24.97 16.36 8.06
C TRP A 147 24.30 15.81 6.82
N TYR A 148 23.22 15.06 7.00
CA TYR A 148 22.35 14.60 5.95
C TYR A 148 20.94 15.12 6.20
N ASP A 149 20.21 15.32 5.11
CA ASP A 149 18.76 15.47 5.16
C ASP A 149 18.14 14.09 5.31
N LEU A 150 17.15 13.98 6.19
CA LEU A 150 16.59 12.74 6.67
C LEU A 150 15.08 12.82 6.68
N GLU A 151 14.47 11.73 6.28
CA GLU A 151 13.07 11.45 6.47
C GLU A 151 12.92 10.47 7.62
N THR A 152 12.28 10.90 8.70
CA THR A 152 12.17 10.07 9.91
C THR A 152 10.71 9.77 10.22
N PRO A 153 10.30 8.49 10.25
CA PRO A 153 8.92 8.13 10.51
C PRO A 153 8.60 8.14 12.00
N ALA A 154 7.34 8.38 12.32
CA ALA A 154 6.80 8.27 13.67
C ALA A 154 5.42 7.62 13.63
N LEU A 155 5.13 6.78 14.64
CA LEU A 155 3.78 6.28 14.88
C LEU A 155 2.98 7.36 15.59
N MET A 156 1.89 7.77 14.95
CA MET A 156 0.98 8.78 15.44
C MET A 156 -0.41 8.19 15.70
N ARG A 157 -1.23 8.90 16.46
CA ARG A 157 -2.68 8.73 16.48
C ARG A 157 -3.40 10.06 16.64
N VAL A 158 -4.61 10.16 16.12
CA VAL A 158 -5.51 11.32 16.25
C VAL A 158 -6.93 10.82 16.55
N LYS A 159 -7.76 11.61 17.24
CA LYS A 159 -9.16 11.25 17.40
C LYS A 159 -9.89 11.38 16.05
N PRO A 160 -10.97 10.62 15.80
CA PRO A 160 -11.74 10.74 14.56
C PRO A 160 -12.33 12.14 14.33
N ASP A 161 -12.46 12.96 15.38
CA ASP A 161 -12.88 14.36 15.30
C ASP A 161 -11.79 15.35 14.85
N GLY A 162 -10.55 14.87 14.67
CA GLY A 162 -9.37 15.66 14.30
C GLY A 162 -8.60 16.23 15.49
N SER A 163 -9.11 16.08 16.72
CA SER A 163 -8.46 16.61 17.92
C SER A 163 -7.49 15.61 18.56
N GLY A 164 -6.65 16.12 19.47
CA GLY A 164 -5.87 15.27 20.38
C GLY A 164 -4.77 14.44 19.71
N THR A 165 -4.16 14.93 18.64
CA THR A 165 -3.02 14.27 17.96
C THR A 165 -1.88 13.96 18.92
N GLN A 166 -1.37 12.72 18.87
CA GLN A 166 -0.33 12.20 19.75
C GLN A 166 0.73 11.43 18.96
N ARG A 167 2.00 11.64 19.30
CA ARG A 167 3.11 10.78 18.85
C ARG A 167 3.36 9.68 19.87
N LEU A 168 3.31 8.43 19.44
CA LEU A 168 3.48 7.25 20.27
C LEU A 168 4.91 6.70 20.23
N LEU A 169 5.50 6.65 19.03
CA LEU A 169 6.84 6.16 18.79
C LEU A 169 7.56 7.09 17.81
N ASN A 170 8.80 7.44 18.12
CA ASN A 170 9.65 8.22 17.23
C ASN A 170 10.72 7.29 16.63
N GLY A 171 10.78 7.21 15.30
CA GLY A 171 11.80 6.42 14.60
C GLY A 171 13.19 7.03 14.73
N ARG A 172 13.27 8.34 14.94
CA ARG A 172 14.53 9.06 15.14
C ARG A 172 15.06 8.89 16.57
N TYR A 173 16.34 8.55 16.70
CA TYR A 173 17.05 8.51 17.98
C TYR A 173 18.47 9.07 17.85
N LEU A 174 19.08 9.40 18.99
CA LEU A 174 20.45 9.89 19.08
C LEU A 174 21.33 8.84 19.75
N GLN A 175 22.49 8.57 19.18
CA GLN A 175 23.50 7.69 19.78
C GLN A 175 24.88 8.26 19.50
N SER A 176 25.66 8.46 20.56
CA SER A 176 27.05 8.95 20.47
C SER A 176 27.18 10.20 19.58
N ASN A 177 26.31 11.21 19.76
CA ASN A 177 26.27 12.45 18.97
C ASN A 177 25.98 12.26 17.46
N SER A 178 25.51 11.08 17.07
CA SER A 178 24.98 10.80 15.74
C SER A 178 23.46 10.68 15.79
N THR A 179 22.80 11.15 14.74
CA THR A 179 21.38 10.90 14.49
C THR A 179 21.24 9.58 13.76
N TRP A 180 20.34 8.75 14.24
CA TRP A 180 19.92 7.51 13.61
C TRP A 180 18.41 7.52 13.47
N PHE A 181 17.90 6.66 12.60
CA PHE A 181 16.48 6.38 12.54
C PHE A 181 16.24 4.95 12.11
N PHE A 182 15.05 4.44 12.43
CA PHE A 182 14.54 3.18 11.90
C PHE A 182 13.22 3.42 11.19
N TRP A 183 12.95 2.62 10.17
CA TRP A 183 11.72 2.63 9.41
C TRP A 183 10.58 2.06 10.23
N MET A 184 9.38 2.59 10.07
CA MET A 184 8.16 1.96 10.56
C MET A 184 7.01 2.26 9.61
N ARG A 185 6.20 1.26 9.32
CA ARG A 185 5.08 1.34 8.38
C ARG A 185 3.91 0.51 8.87
N GLN A 186 2.75 0.73 8.24
CA GLN A 186 1.58 -0.16 8.29
C GLN A 186 1.12 -0.44 9.74
N PRO A 187 0.72 0.60 10.49
CA PRO A 187 0.27 0.44 11.86
C PRO A 187 -1.04 -0.33 11.90
N THR A 188 -1.02 -1.51 12.51
CA THR A 188 -2.21 -2.34 12.71
C THR A 188 -2.47 -2.51 14.20
N PRO A 189 -3.42 -1.75 14.78
CA PRO A 189 -3.83 -1.92 16.17
C PRO A 189 -4.23 -3.36 16.49
N THR A 190 -3.86 -3.87 17.66
CA THR A 190 -4.32 -5.18 18.12
C THR A 190 -5.80 -5.13 18.51
N PRO A 191 -6.58 -6.23 18.37
CA PRO A 191 -8.00 -6.23 18.69
C PRO A 191 -8.33 -5.84 20.14
N ASP A 192 -7.40 -6.05 21.08
CA ASP A 192 -7.54 -5.64 22.47
C ASP A 192 -7.24 -4.14 22.72
N GLY A 193 -6.81 -3.40 21.69
CA GLY A 193 -6.47 -1.98 21.74
C GLY A 193 -5.19 -1.63 22.52
N LYS A 194 -4.43 -2.63 23.01
CA LYS A 194 -3.29 -2.40 23.92
C LYS A 194 -1.94 -2.24 23.19
N ALA A 195 -1.87 -2.62 21.93
CA ALA A 195 -0.66 -2.60 21.14
C ALA A 195 -0.93 -2.25 19.67
N VAL A 196 0.14 -1.99 18.93
CA VAL A 196 0.13 -1.79 17.48
C VAL A 196 1.19 -2.70 16.89
N VAL A 197 0.84 -3.51 15.88
CA VAL A 197 1.82 -4.23 15.06
C VAL A 197 2.29 -3.29 13.97
N LEU A 198 3.60 -3.24 13.76
CA LEU A 198 4.28 -2.38 12.78
C LEU A 198 5.21 -3.24 11.92
N VAL A 199 5.43 -2.80 10.70
CA VAL A 199 6.53 -3.28 9.86
C VAL A 199 7.72 -2.36 10.09
N THR A 200 8.80 -2.85 10.71
CA THR A 200 9.90 -2.01 11.20
C THR A 200 11.20 -2.78 11.42
N ASP A 201 12.33 -2.12 11.15
CA ASP A 201 13.69 -2.54 11.51
C ASP A 201 14.14 -1.97 12.88
N GLY A 202 13.25 -1.27 13.58
CA GLY A 202 13.54 -0.65 14.88
C GLY A 202 13.65 -1.62 16.05
N PRO A 203 14.21 -1.20 17.19
CA PRO A 203 14.89 0.08 17.39
C PRO A 203 16.34 0.07 16.87
N SER A 204 16.83 -1.08 16.39
CA SER A 204 18.22 -1.31 15.99
C SER A 204 18.31 -1.65 14.51
N PRO A 205 18.23 -0.66 13.60
CA PRO A 205 18.15 -0.87 12.15
C PRO A 205 19.41 -1.53 11.56
N LEU A 206 20.55 -1.46 12.27
CA LEU A 206 21.79 -2.14 11.86
C LEU A 206 21.79 -3.65 12.13
N GLN A 207 20.82 -4.15 12.88
CA GLN A 207 20.79 -5.53 13.39
C GLN A 207 19.44 -6.21 13.14
N SER A 208 18.56 -5.59 12.36
CA SER A 208 17.21 -6.07 12.15
C SER A 208 16.76 -5.83 10.73
N ASP A 209 16.09 -6.82 10.16
CA ASP A 209 15.35 -6.67 8.92
C ASP A 209 14.05 -5.89 9.14
N VAL A 210 13.42 -5.48 8.04
CA VAL A 210 12.09 -4.85 8.01
C VAL A 210 11.02 -5.94 8.16
N VAL A 211 10.68 -6.24 9.41
CA VAL A 211 9.78 -7.33 9.79
C VAL A 211 8.67 -6.84 10.72
N LEU A 212 7.69 -7.70 11.01
CA LEU A 212 6.62 -7.36 11.94
C LEU A 212 7.14 -7.34 13.39
N LYS A 213 6.92 -6.22 14.07
CA LYS A 213 7.18 -6.06 15.50
C LYS A 213 5.95 -5.50 16.20
N ARG A 214 5.83 -5.81 17.49
CA ARG A 214 4.73 -5.35 18.35
C ARG A 214 5.21 -4.17 19.19
N PHE A 215 4.54 -3.02 19.03
CA PHE A 215 4.67 -1.87 19.91
C PHE A 215 3.59 -1.91 20.99
N THR A 216 3.97 -2.06 22.25
CA THR A 216 3.04 -2.03 23.39
C THR A 216 2.84 -0.59 23.86
N ILE A 217 1.59 -0.09 23.82
CA ILE A 217 1.29 1.34 24.01
C ILE A 217 1.63 1.79 25.44
N ALA A 218 1.23 1.01 26.44
CA ALA A 218 1.40 1.37 27.85
C ALA A 218 2.88 1.46 28.27
N THR A 219 3.72 0.56 27.79
CA THR A 219 5.15 0.49 28.14
C THR A 219 6.05 1.21 27.14
N LYS A 220 5.52 1.61 25.98
CA LYS A 220 6.26 2.17 24.84
C LYS A 220 7.41 1.28 24.36
N GLN A 221 7.24 -0.04 24.47
CA GLN A 221 8.27 -1.01 24.08
C GLN A 221 7.95 -1.66 22.74
N LEU A 222 8.99 -1.80 21.91
CA LEU A 222 8.95 -2.53 20.65
C LEU A 222 9.58 -3.92 20.86
N THR A 223 8.84 -4.97 20.55
CA THR A 223 9.29 -6.36 20.69
C THR A 223 9.13 -7.11 19.37
N THR A 224 10.08 -7.95 19.02
CA THR A 224 9.95 -8.83 17.86
C THR A 224 8.81 -9.83 18.06
N LEU A 225 8.06 -10.08 16.99
CA LEU A 225 7.21 -11.26 16.95
C LEU A 225 8.10 -12.46 16.64
N ASN A 226 7.81 -13.63 17.21
CA ASN A 226 8.58 -14.86 16.93
C ASN A 226 8.21 -15.40 15.53
N LEU A 227 8.52 -14.62 14.51
CA LEU A 227 8.31 -14.89 13.10
C LEU A 227 9.66 -15.23 12.49
N SER A 228 9.70 -16.26 11.65
CA SER A 228 10.91 -16.55 10.88
C SER A 228 11.26 -15.36 9.99
N GLU A 229 12.48 -14.85 10.12
CA GLU A 229 13.11 -13.87 9.21
C GLU A 229 13.56 -14.54 7.90
N SER A 230 12.92 -15.64 7.51
CA SER A 230 13.26 -16.38 6.28
C SER A 230 12.69 -15.63 5.07
N GLY A 231 13.55 -14.86 4.40
CA GLY A 231 13.30 -14.25 3.09
C GLY A 231 13.91 -12.86 2.98
N ASP A 232 14.77 -12.65 1.98
CA ASP A 232 15.58 -11.43 1.78
C ASP A 232 14.78 -10.15 1.50
N LEU A 233 13.44 -10.22 1.43
CA LEU A 233 12.57 -9.13 0.97
C LEU A 233 11.58 -8.62 2.04
N GLY A 234 11.69 -9.12 3.28
CA GLY A 234 10.95 -8.62 4.43
C GLY A 234 9.46 -9.04 4.49
N GLN A 235 8.75 -8.46 5.45
CA GLN A 235 7.35 -8.78 5.76
C GLN A 235 6.46 -7.54 5.70
N GLN A 236 5.20 -7.69 5.29
CA GLN A 236 4.26 -6.58 5.11
C GLN A 236 2.82 -6.98 5.47
N ASP A 237 1.91 -6.00 5.41
CA ASP A 237 0.46 -6.15 5.48
C ASP A 237 -0.11 -6.98 6.65
N PRO A 238 0.22 -6.63 7.91
CA PRO A 238 -0.39 -7.25 9.07
C PRO A 238 -1.91 -7.01 9.12
N ALA A 239 -2.70 -8.07 9.28
CA ALA A 239 -4.15 -8.02 9.47
C ALA A 239 -4.61 -9.00 10.56
N TRP A 240 -5.21 -8.47 11.62
CA TRP A 240 -5.69 -9.27 12.74
C TRP A 240 -7.09 -9.83 12.46
N ARG A 241 -7.29 -11.09 12.84
CA ARG A 241 -8.65 -11.59 13.10
C ARG A 241 -9.16 -10.94 14.37
N GLN A 242 -10.46 -10.65 14.41
CA GLN A 242 -11.11 -9.88 15.48
C GLN A 242 -10.96 -10.51 16.87
N ASP A 243 -10.80 -11.83 16.94
CA ASP A 243 -10.57 -12.56 18.19
C ASP A 243 -9.12 -12.49 18.72
N GLY A 244 -8.20 -11.88 17.95
CA GLY A 244 -6.78 -11.78 18.30
C GLY A 244 -6.00 -13.09 18.27
N LYS A 245 -6.60 -14.19 17.80
CA LYS A 245 -5.95 -15.52 17.78
C LYS A 245 -5.16 -15.79 16.51
N VAL A 246 -5.42 -15.03 15.45
CA VAL A 246 -4.73 -15.17 14.17
C VAL A 246 -4.34 -13.80 13.64
N LEU A 247 -3.08 -13.66 13.24
CA LEU A 247 -2.57 -12.55 12.45
C LEU A 247 -2.21 -13.07 11.07
N LEU A 248 -2.76 -12.46 10.02
CA LEU A 248 -2.25 -12.62 8.67
C LEU A 248 -1.16 -11.59 8.42
N TYR A 249 -0.17 -11.97 7.63
CA TYR A 249 0.87 -11.08 7.14
C TYR A 249 1.40 -11.59 5.81
N VAL A 250 2.00 -10.70 5.02
CA VAL A 250 2.62 -11.02 3.75
C VAL A 250 4.10 -11.26 3.96
N ARG A 251 4.60 -12.35 3.40
CA ARG A 251 6.03 -12.54 3.12
C ARG A 251 6.28 -12.16 1.67
N ASN A 252 7.22 -11.25 1.47
CA ASN A 252 7.62 -10.88 0.13
C ASN A 252 8.50 -11.97 -0.46
N GLY A 253 8.18 -12.39 -1.68
CA GLY A 253 8.96 -13.32 -2.47
C GLY A 253 9.14 -12.79 -3.88
N ARG A 254 9.98 -13.47 -4.66
CA ARG A 254 10.12 -13.24 -6.10
C ARG A 254 10.15 -14.57 -6.83
N GLU A 255 9.60 -14.56 -8.04
CA GLU A 255 9.76 -15.62 -9.02
C GLU A 255 10.35 -15.00 -10.29
N GLY A 256 11.65 -15.17 -10.49
CA GLY A 256 12.40 -14.44 -11.50
C GLY A 256 12.35 -12.92 -11.27
N SER A 257 11.87 -12.17 -12.26
CA SER A 257 11.68 -10.71 -12.17
C SER A 257 10.36 -10.30 -11.52
N LEU A 258 9.42 -11.23 -11.34
CA LEU A 258 8.09 -10.94 -10.80
C LEU A 258 8.08 -11.03 -9.28
N GLY A 259 7.30 -10.15 -8.65
CA GLY A 259 6.95 -10.30 -7.23
C GLY A 259 6.09 -11.55 -7.04
N ALA A 260 6.42 -12.36 -6.03
CA ALA A 260 5.66 -13.54 -5.64
C ALA A 260 5.29 -13.45 -4.15
N PRO A 261 4.53 -12.40 -3.72
CA PRO A 261 4.13 -12.25 -2.34
C PRO A 261 3.19 -13.38 -1.93
N GLN A 262 3.27 -13.82 -0.69
CA GLN A 262 2.42 -14.88 -0.16
C GLN A 262 1.90 -14.50 1.21
N ILE A 263 0.61 -14.75 1.46
CA ILE A 263 0.03 -14.52 2.78
C ILE A 263 0.35 -15.72 3.67
N PHE A 264 0.78 -15.43 4.89
CA PHE A 264 1.05 -16.38 5.95
C PHE A 264 0.13 -16.13 7.14
N ARG A 265 -0.16 -17.20 7.88
CA ARG A 265 -0.80 -17.16 9.19
C ARG A 265 0.24 -17.14 10.28
N TYR A 266 -0.04 -16.39 11.34
CA TYR A 266 0.67 -16.42 12.60
C TYR A 266 -0.32 -16.66 13.74
N ASP A 267 -0.05 -17.67 14.55
CA ASP A 267 -0.69 -17.90 15.84
C ASP A 267 0.19 -17.27 16.94
N PRO A 268 -0.26 -16.17 17.59
CA PRO A 268 0.54 -15.49 18.62
C PRO A 268 0.70 -16.31 19.90
N THR A 269 -0.23 -17.21 20.19
CA THR A 269 -0.21 -18.04 21.40
C THR A 269 0.78 -19.18 21.22
N ALA A 270 0.65 -19.92 20.12
CA ALA A 270 1.54 -21.03 19.79
C ALA A 270 2.90 -20.55 19.26
N LYS A 271 3.01 -19.28 18.85
CA LYS A 271 4.17 -18.68 18.18
C LYS A 271 4.58 -19.46 16.93
N ARG A 272 3.59 -19.89 16.14
CA ARG A 272 3.76 -20.71 14.93
C ARG A 272 3.28 -19.98 13.70
N THR A 273 3.95 -20.24 12.57
CA THR A 273 3.58 -19.71 11.27
C THR A 273 3.30 -20.82 10.27
N SER A 274 2.34 -20.59 9.37
CA SER A 274 2.08 -21.49 8.24
C SER A 274 1.70 -20.68 7.00
N PRO A 275 1.94 -21.19 5.78
CA PRO A 275 1.36 -20.61 4.57
C PRO A 275 -0.17 -20.50 4.69
N PHE A 276 -0.74 -19.41 4.16
CA PHE A 276 -2.18 -19.26 3.97
C PHE A 276 -2.57 -19.45 2.51
N THR A 277 -1.86 -18.80 1.61
CA THR A 277 -2.11 -18.84 0.16
C THR A 277 -0.93 -19.45 -0.59
N GLY A 278 -1.06 -19.63 -1.92
CA GLY A 278 0.10 -19.67 -2.82
C GLY A 278 0.71 -18.28 -3.06
N PRO A 279 1.69 -18.15 -3.96
CA PRO A 279 2.22 -16.85 -4.38
C PRO A 279 1.18 -16.00 -5.12
N GLY A 280 1.40 -14.69 -5.17
CA GLY A 280 0.55 -13.72 -5.86
C GLY A 280 -0.56 -13.11 -5.02
N TYR A 281 -0.52 -13.21 -3.68
CA TYR A 281 -1.55 -12.63 -2.80
C TYR A 281 -0.94 -11.71 -1.74
N LEU A 282 -1.57 -10.57 -1.51
CA LEU A 282 -1.16 -9.54 -0.56
C LEU A 282 -2.33 -8.74 0.00
N ALA A 283 -2.05 -7.78 0.90
CA ALA A 283 -3.05 -6.91 1.54
C ALA A 283 -4.30 -7.65 2.07
N PRO A 284 -4.16 -8.65 2.97
CA PRO A 284 -5.31 -9.36 3.53
C PRO A 284 -6.17 -8.44 4.42
N ALA A 285 -7.48 -8.67 4.42
CA ALA A 285 -8.44 -8.09 5.34
C ALA A 285 -9.48 -9.14 5.74
N PHE A 286 -9.62 -9.41 7.05
CA PHE A 286 -10.59 -10.37 7.55
C PHE A 286 -12.02 -9.87 7.40
N SER A 287 -12.94 -10.78 7.07
CA SER A 287 -14.37 -10.54 7.30
C SER A 287 -14.66 -10.39 8.80
N PRO A 288 -15.75 -9.71 9.19
CA PRO A 288 -16.09 -9.47 10.61
C PRO A 288 -16.30 -10.74 11.43
N ASP A 289 -16.77 -11.81 10.80
CA ASP A 289 -16.95 -13.13 11.40
C ASP A 289 -15.65 -13.96 11.45
N GLY A 290 -14.57 -13.45 10.84
CA GLY A 290 -13.25 -14.09 10.78
C GLY A 290 -13.18 -15.35 9.92
N ARG A 291 -14.23 -15.66 9.12
CA ARG A 291 -14.31 -16.88 8.30
C ARG A 291 -13.75 -16.70 6.90
N TRP A 292 -13.72 -15.47 6.40
CA TRP A 292 -13.30 -15.10 5.05
C TRP A 292 -12.21 -14.04 5.10
N VAL A 293 -11.47 -13.93 4.01
CA VAL A 293 -10.40 -12.93 3.86
C VAL A 293 -10.52 -12.28 2.50
N ALA A 294 -10.73 -10.97 2.45
CA ALA A 294 -10.49 -10.21 1.24
C ALA A 294 -8.96 -10.06 1.04
N ALA A 295 -8.49 -10.15 -0.19
CA ALA A 295 -7.07 -9.97 -0.51
C ALA A 295 -6.91 -9.29 -1.86
N THR A 296 -5.75 -8.66 -2.06
CA THR A 296 -5.29 -8.31 -3.40
C THR A 296 -4.61 -9.53 -4.00
N LYS A 297 -5.04 -9.93 -5.19
CA LYS A 297 -4.35 -10.88 -6.06
C LYS A 297 -3.53 -10.08 -7.07
N SER A 298 -2.29 -10.48 -7.29
CA SER A 298 -1.38 -9.85 -8.25
C SER A 298 -0.85 -10.91 -9.21
N ASP A 299 -0.93 -10.59 -10.49
CA ASP A 299 -0.39 -11.41 -11.57
C ASP A 299 0.34 -10.54 -12.62
N ALA A 300 0.62 -11.11 -13.79
CA ALA A 300 1.34 -10.43 -14.85
C ALA A 300 0.54 -9.28 -15.50
N PHE A 301 -0.78 -9.24 -15.33
CA PHE A 301 -1.67 -8.26 -15.94
C PHE A 301 -1.99 -7.09 -15.01
N GLY A 302 -2.01 -7.34 -13.70
CA GLY A 302 -2.19 -6.29 -12.70
C GLY A 302 -2.67 -6.85 -11.37
N THR A 303 -3.58 -6.12 -10.73
CA THR A 303 -4.12 -6.48 -9.42
C THR A 303 -5.63 -6.50 -9.38
N ASP A 304 -6.19 -7.47 -8.65
CA ASP A 304 -7.62 -7.58 -8.43
C ASP A 304 -7.94 -7.89 -6.98
N VAL A 305 -9.16 -7.57 -6.55
CA VAL A 305 -9.67 -7.91 -5.23
C VAL A 305 -10.39 -9.25 -5.30
N VAL A 306 -10.09 -10.13 -4.34
CA VAL A 306 -10.67 -11.48 -4.24
C VAL A 306 -11.13 -11.76 -2.81
N ILE A 307 -12.03 -12.74 -2.66
CA ILE A 307 -12.38 -13.35 -1.36
C ILE A 307 -11.78 -14.74 -1.30
N LEU A 308 -11.10 -15.02 -0.19
CA LEU A 308 -10.52 -16.30 0.16
C LEU A 308 -11.28 -16.94 1.32
N ASP A 309 -11.36 -18.27 1.33
CA ASP A 309 -11.90 -19.04 2.44
C ASP A 309 -10.92 -19.18 3.62
N GLY A 310 -11.38 -19.84 4.69
CA GLY A 310 -10.58 -20.16 5.88
C GLY A 310 -9.44 -21.14 5.65
N GLN A 311 -9.14 -21.53 4.40
CA GLN A 311 -8.03 -22.36 3.94
C GLN A 311 -7.16 -21.62 2.91
N GLY A 312 -7.53 -20.40 2.51
CA GLY A 312 -6.79 -19.54 1.58
C GLY A 312 -7.11 -19.82 0.11
N LYS A 313 -8.18 -20.57 -0.16
CA LYS A 313 -8.67 -20.80 -1.52
C LYS A 313 -9.54 -19.64 -1.95
N GLU A 314 -9.32 -19.16 -3.17
CA GLU A 314 -10.17 -18.15 -3.81
C GLU A 314 -11.58 -18.71 -4.05
N VAL A 315 -12.59 -17.98 -3.57
CA VAL A 315 -14.02 -18.35 -3.69
C VAL A 315 -14.83 -17.32 -4.47
N LEU A 316 -14.34 -16.08 -4.59
CA LEU A 316 -14.93 -15.05 -5.42
C LEU A 316 -13.85 -14.08 -5.90
N ARG A 317 -13.94 -13.67 -7.16
CA ARG A 317 -13.21 -12.53 -7.71
C ARG A 317 -14.12 -11.31 -7.67
N VAL A 318 -13.78 -10.33 -6.83
CA VAL A 318 -14.61 -9.14 -6.54
C VAL A 318 -14.44 -8.08 -7.63
N SER A 319 -13.22 -7.94 -8.16
CA SER A 319 -12.89 -7.13 -9.34
C SER A 319 -12.22 -7.98 -10.40
N ASP A 320 -12.37 -7.60 -11.67
CA ASP A 320 -11.67 -8.21 -12.80
C ASP A 320 -11.24 -7.13 -13.79
N ASP A 321 -10.63 -6.07 -13.24
CA ASP A 321 -10.20 -4.88 -13.96
C ASP A 321 -8.69 -4.74 -14.02
N HIS A 322 -7.94 -5.54 -13.24
CA HIS A 322 -6.49 -5.50 -13.10
C HIS A 322 -5.92 -4.21 -12.49
N HIS A 323 -6.76 -3.35 -11.91
CA HIS A 323 -6.37 -2.06 -11.36
C HIS A 323 -6.86 -1.84 -9.92
N SER A 324 -7.37 -2.89 -9.26
CA SER A 324 -7.99 -2.82 -7.94
C SER A 324 -7.14 -3.49 -6.85
N PHE A 325 -6.99 -2.85 -5.68
CA PHE A 325 -6.05 -3.28 -4.63
C PHE A 325 -6.40 -2.72 -3.24
N SER A 326 -5.70 -3.22 -2.20
CA SER A 326 -5.84 -2.80 -0.79
C SER A 326 -7.29 -2.84 -0.26
N PRO A 327 -7.95 -4.01 -0.25
CA PRO A 327 -9.31 -4.14 0.22
C PRO A 327 -9.44 -3.99 1.73
N VAL A 328 -10.60 -3.51 2.18
CA VAL A 328 -11.06 -3.54 3.57
C VAL A 328 -12.51 -4.02 3.63
N TRP A 329 -12.77 -5.01 4.49
CA TRP A 329 -14.13 -5.53 4.67
C TRP A 329 -14.95 -4.58 5.55
N SER A 330 -16.20 -4.33 5.17
CA SER A 330 -17.18 -3.65 6.00
C SER A 330 -17.36 -4.39 7.33
N PRO A 331 -17.31 -3.72 8.50
CA PRO A 331 -17.65 -4.34 9.78
C PRO A 331 -19.06 -4.96 9.84
N ALA A 332 -19.98 -4.58 8.93
CA ALA A 332 -21.30 -5.19 8.78
C ALA A 332 -21.30 -6.48 7.94
N GLY A 333 -20.19 -6.81 7.28
CA GLY A 333 -19.98 -8.09 6.58
C GLY A 333 -20.51 -8.14 5.14
N ASN A 334 -21.23 -7.11 4.68
CA ASN A 334 -21.97 -7.10 3.42
C ASN A 334 -21.32 -6.28 2.28
N ALA A 335 -20.09 -5.78 2.47
CA ALA A 335 -19.38 -5.01 1.46
C ALA A 335 -17.87 -5.05 1.65
N ILE A 336 -17.13 -4.76 0.59
CA ILE A 336 -15.67 -4.55 0.59
C ILE A 336 -15.41 -3.19 -0.08
N ALA A 337 -14.67 -2.32 0.58
CA ALA A 337 -14.11 -1.12 -0.03
C ALA A 337 -12.66 -1.39 -0.48
N PHE A 338 -12.21 -0.79 -1.57
CA PHE A 338 -10.88 -1.00 -2.12
C PHE A 338 -10.41 0.20 -2.96
N LEU A 339 -9.11 0.33 -3.13
CA LEU A 339 -8.52 1.32 -4.02
C LEU A 339 -8.58 0.83 -5.47
N HIS A 340 -8.85 1.73 -6.40
CA HIS A 340 -8.90 1.47 -7.84
C HIS A 340 -8.10 2.54 -8.57
N LEU A 341 -7.16 2.11 -9.42
CA LEU A 341 -6.36 2.97 -10.29
C LEU A 341 -7.04 3.20 -11.65
N VAL A 342 -7.57 4.40 -11.89
CA VAL A 342 -8.08 4.81 -13.20
C VAL A 342 -7.06 5.70 -13.89
N GLY A 343 -6.32 5.13 -14.84
CA GLY A 343 -5.20 5.80 -15.50
C GLY A 343 -4.03 6.02 -14.55
N LYS A 344 -3.94 7.22 -13.94
CA LYS A 344 -2.92 7.55 -12.93
C LYS A 344 -3.53 8.00 -11.60
N ILE A 345 -4.85 8.01 -11.51
CA ILE A 345 -5.60 8.51 -10.36
C ILE A 345 -6.06 7.32 -9.55
N VAL A 346 -5.75 7.33 -8.26
CA VAL A 346 -6.30 6.36 -7.33
C VAL A 346 -7.60 6.92 -6.75
N ASP A 347 -8.67 6.14 -6.84
CA ASP A 347 -9.95 6.42 -6.20
C ASP A 347 -10.37 5.25 -5.30
N LEU A 348 -11.40 5.46 -4.48
CA LEU A 348 -11.97 4.46 -3.60
C LEU A 348 -13.27 3.93 -4.21
N GLN A 349 -13.40 2.61 -4.31
CA GLN A 349 -14.62 1.91 -4.71
C GLN A 349 -15.14 1.03 -3.58
N MET A 350 -16.41 0.64 -3.69
CA MET A 350 -17.07 -0.31 -2.80
C MET A 350 -17.88 -1.31 -3.62
N ALA A 351 -17.63 -2.59 -3.39
CA ALA A 351 -18.46 -3.69 -3.87
C ALA A 351 -19.40 -4.16 -2.75
N THR A 352 -20.70 -4.17 -3.01
CA THR A 352 -21.70 -4.80 -2.14
C THR A 352 -21.79 -6.28 -2.45
N LEU A 353 -21.94 -7.08 -1.39
CA LEU A 353 -21.85 -8.53 -1.46
C LEU A 353 -23.17 -9.18 -1.01
N ASP A 354 -23.51 -10.29 -1.64
CA ASP A 354 -24.56 -11.21 -1.18
C ASP A 354 -23.99 -12.63 -1.06
N ALA A 355 -24.31 -13.30 0.05
CA ALA A 355 -23.96 -14.70 0.33
C ALA A 355 -25.18 -15.55 0.71
N SER A 356 -26.39 -15.03 0.55
CA SER A 356 -27.64 -15.67 0.96
C SER A 356 -27.90 -17.03 0.29
N THR A 357 -27.34 -17.23 -0.90
CA THR A 357 -27.44 -18.46 -1.70
C THR A 357 -26.36 -19.50 -1.37
N GLY A 358 -25.51 -19.25 -0.36
CA GLY A 358 -24.39 -20.10 0.03
C GLY A 358 -23.09 -19.83 -0.74
N HIS A 359 -23.11 -18.93 -1.72
CA HIS A 359 -21.94 -18.45 -2.46
C HIS A 359 -21.90 -16.92 -2.49
N TRP A 360 -20.70 -16.36 -2.41
CA TRP A 360 -20.51 -14.91 -2.53
C TRP A 360 -20.77 -14.45 -3.97
N THR A 361 -21.49 -13.34 -4.11
CA THR A 361 -21.68 -12.62 -5.37
C THR A 361 -21.53 -11.13 -5.15
N VAL A 362 -20.99 -10.42 -6.14
CA VAL A 362 -21.01 -8.95 -6.17
C VAL A 362 -22.35 -8.50 -6.72
N THR A 363 -23.11 -7.74 -5.94
CA THR A 363 -24.43 -7.23 -6.36
C THR A 363 -24.34 -5.86 -7.01
N LYS A 364 -23.40 -5.03 -6.57
CA LYS A 364 -23.17 -3.69 -7.11
C LYS A 364 -21.75 -3.25 -6.78
N THR A 365 -21.14 -2.51 -7.69
CA THR A 365 -19.91 -1.75 -7.44
C THR A 365 -20.22 -0.26 -7.57
N ILE A 366 -19.73 0.54 -6.62
CA ILE A 366 -19.98 1.98 -6.53
C ILE A 366 -18.66 2.71 -6.30
N ASP A 367 -18.46 3.80 -7.04
CA ASP A 367 -17.38 4.75 -6.77
C ASP A 367 -17.70 5.54 -5.49
N LEU A 368 -16.84 5.44 -4.47
CA LEU A 368 -16.94 6.26 -3.26
C LEU A 368 -16.26 7.61 -3.43
N THR A 369 -15.23 7.68 -4.29
CA THR A 369 -14.55 8.91 -4.69
C THR A 369 -14.32 8.93 -6.20
N LYS A 370 -14.07 10.12 -6.75
CA LYS A 370 -13.80 10.29 -8.18
C LYS A 370 -12.78 11.37 -8.48
N VAL A 371 -11.74 11.09 -9.26
CA VAL A 371 -10.69 12.08 -9.57
C VAL A 371 -10.08 12.65 -8.28
N SER A 372 -10.05 11.84 -7.21
CA SER A 372 -9.60 12.28 -5.89
C SER A 372 -8.12 12.07 -5.66
N ASP A 373 -7.46 11.25 -6.48
CA ASP A 373 -6.01 11.04 -6.44
C ASP A 373 -5.51 10.70 -5.02
N LEU A 374 -6.13 9.68 -4.43
CA LEU A 374 -5.76 9.17 -3.12
C LEU A 374 -4.32 8.65 -3.15
N ASP A 375 -3.64 8.62 -2.01
CA ASP A 375 -2.29 8.06 -1.98
C ASP A 375 -2.39 6.54 -2.20
N GLY A 376 -1.62 5.97 -3.13
CA GLY A 376 -1.62 4.50 -3.35
C GLY A 376 -1.17 3.69 -2.12
N ALA A 377 -0.45 4.32 -1.19
CA ALA A 377 -0.06 3.75 0.10
C ALA A 377 -1.12 3.92 1.20
N SER A 378 -2.29 4.48 0.88
CA SER A 378 -3.35 4.86 1.84
C SER A 378 -3.81 3.70 2.71
N ARG A 379 -4.02 2.50 2.16
CA ARG A 379 -4.55 1.33 2.90
C ARG A 379 -5.80 1.66 3.74
N PRO A 380 -6.96 1.81 3.08
CA PRO A 380 -8.17 2.25 3.76
C PRO A 380 -8.53 1.38 4.97
N SER A 381 -9.12 2.01 5.99
CA SER A 381 -9.63 1.31 7.19
C SER A 381 -11.07 1.73 7.44
N TRP A 382 -11.94 0.76 7.72
CA TRP A 382 -13.38 0.99 7.89
C TRP A 382 -13.81 0.66 9.32
N PHE A 383 -14.48 1.61 9.96
CA PHE A 383 -15.11 1.46 11.26
C PHE A 383 -16.62 1.70 11.18
N ILE A 384 -17.40 0.86 11.85
CA ILE A 384 -18.84 1.06 12.05
C ILE A 384 -19.09 0.97 13.57
N PRO A 385 -19.68 2.01 14.19
CA PRO A 385 -20.06 1.95 15.60
C PRO A 385 -21.00 0.79 15.88
N ALA A 386 -20.90 0.18 17.06
CA ALA A 386 -21.77 -0.94 17.45
C ALA A 386 -23.27 -0.60 17.38
N SER A 387 -23.65 0.68 17.52
CA SER A 387 -25.02 1.17 17.38
C SER A 387 -25.56 1.14 15.95
N GLU A 388 -24.67 1.08 14.94
CA GLU A 388 -25.02 1.05 13.52
C GLU A 388 -24.87 -0.35 12.90
N LEU A 389 -24.24 -1.28 13.62
CA LEU A 389 -24.09 -2.66 13.15
C LEU A 389 -25.44 -3.39 13.16
N PRO A 390 -25.70 -4.26 12.17
CA PRO A 390 -26.84 -5.16 12.23
C PRO A 390 -26.75 -6.01 13.49
N ALA A 391 -27.90 -6.31 14.12
CA ALA A 391 -27.94 -7.21 15.26
C ALA A 391 -27.25 -8.54 14.87
N PRO A 392 -26.41 -9.12 15.76
CA PRO A 392 -25.72 -10.35 15.45
C PRO A 392 -26.74 -11.41 15.06
N SER A 393 -26.57 -11.99 13.87
CA SER A 393 -27.43 -13.06 13.38
C SER A 393 -27.44 -14.19 14.39
N THR A 394 -28.54 -14.36 15.12
CA THR A 394 -28.79 -15.53 15.95
C THR A 394 -29.06 -16.70 15.01
N VAL A 395 -28.01 -17.27 14.42
CA VAL A 395 -28.13 -18.56 13.72
C VAL A 395 -28.32 -19.62 14.82
N PRO A 396 -29.45 -20.34 14.85
CA PRO A 396 -29.63 -21.45 15.78
C PRO A 396 -28.63 -22.55 15.40
N GLY A 397 -27.64 -22.79 16.25
CA GLY A 397 -26.58 -23.75 15.95
C GLY A 397 -25.43 -23.79 16.96
N SER A 398 -25.30 -22.80 17.84
CA SER A 398 -24.52 -22.96 19.06
C SER A 398 -25.39 -23.62 20.14
N ALA A 399 -25.67 -24.91 19.97
CA ALA A 399 -26.02 -25.72 21.13
C ALA A 399 -24.79 -25.71 22.03
N GLY A 400 -24.83 -24.86 23.06
CA GLY A 400 -23.91 -24.94 24.17
C GLY A 400 -23.90 -26.39 24.66
N SER A 401 -22.70 -26.92 24.83
CA SER A 401 -22.47 -28.15 25.57
C SER A 401 -23.22 -28.04 26.90
N ALA A 402 -24.37 -28.72 26.98
CA ALA A 402 -25.04 -28.94 28.24
C ALA A 402 -24.08 -29.77 29.10
N ALA A 403 -23.68 -29.20 30.23
CA ALA A 403 -22.94 -29.91 31.26
C ALA A 403 -23.68 -31.20 31.63
N PRO A 404 -22.99 -32.34 31.84
CA PRO A 404 -23.64 -33.54 32.32
C PRO A 404 -24.19 -33.26 33.73
N ALA A 405 -25.50 -33.47 33.90
CA ALA A 405 -26.15 -33.41 35.20
C ALA A 405 -25.50 -34.45 36.13
N SER A 406 -24.91 -33.98 37.23
CA SER A 406 -24.45 -34.83 38.32
C SER A 406 -25.66 -35.43 39.04
N SER A 407 -25.92 -36.72 38.82
CA SER A 407 -26.81 -37.51 39.66
C SER A 407 -26.13 -37.74 41.02
N GLY A 408 -26.44 -36.88 42.00
CA GLY A 408 -26.14 -37.14 43.40
C GLY A 408 -27.13 -38.17 43.95
N SER A 409 -26.67 -39.41 44.09
CA SER A 409 -27.33 -40.41 44.93
C SER A 409 -27.03 -40.07 46.38
N ALA A 410 -28.06 -39.72 47.15
CA ALA A 410 -28.02 -39.65 48.61
C ALA A 410 -28.67 -40.93 49.17
N ALA A 411 -27.91 -41.67 49.96
CA ALA A 411 -28.38 -42.60 50.99
C ALA A 411 -27.73 -42.13 52.31
N PRO A 412 -28.35 -42.36 53.48
CA PRO A 412 -28.64 -43.70 53.98
C PRO A 412 -30.12 -44.09 54.06
#